data_AF-A0A0K2LDJ9-F1
#
_entry.id   AF-A0A0K2LDJ9-F1
#
_cell.length_a   1.000
_cell.length_b   1.000
_cell.length_c   1.000
_cell.angle_alpha   90.00
_cell.angle_beta   90.00
_cell.angle_gamma   90.00
#
_symmetry.space_group_name_H-M   'P 1'
#
loop_
_entity.id
_entity.type
_entity.pdbx_description
1 polymer ?
#
loop_
_entity_poly.entity_id
_entity_poly.type
_entity_poly.pdbx_seq_one_letter_code
_entity_poly.pdbx_strand_id
1 'polypeptide(L)'
;MKKSTSLLFSGLLVSGMVLGAVATTPTTVHADGTATTQAAANVTNNVRFVDQDNNYVANKSLQGVKGAAINYAPDGYAVPTNNKNVFGDDNTTVTATVTKMISVNVNYVDQNGKLVNSEVINGGVGNTVKLTDLPAGCNWVNDAEQTITLVDGKEYNVPVTKKVFNTVIFKTSDNTEVGRTEIFSDKVGDAVNLTSSQVPTGYTASTTSLTLQTDNNTQFVTVSKSADAATGEVTVNDKAAQLYTSLGNAITGRTLKANSSWKTFETKVIKGKTYYRVATNEWVEASAVTVNDDTTNAVTPFTSNVTTGGVVSTLYDKTGKALSGRALGPNTSWKTAGKMVLNGKTYYQVATNEWVDASTVTVAGETTANSNITPSKGVVTIGSSVAILYTKDGVAITDRALGPATRWQTANKMTLNGETYYQVATNEWVKASNLK
;
A
#
# COMPACT_ATOMS: atom_id res chain seq x y z
N MET A 1 -42.60 -23.42 -57.26
CA MET A 1 -41.79 -24.60 -57.67
C MET A 1 -40.31 -24.25 -57.59
N LYS A 2 -39.47 -25.25 -57.24
CA LYS A 2 -38.05 -25.20 -56.83
C LYS A 2 -37.81 -24.79 -55.37
N LYS A 3 -36.92 -25.42 -54.61
CA LYS A 3 -36.50 -26.82 -54.43
C LYS A 3 -35.65 -26.75 -53.15
N SER A 4 -35.81 -27.73 -52.26
CA SER A 4 -35.09 -27.88 -50.99
C SER A 4 -33.57 -27.90 -51.16
N THR A 5 -32.83 -27.52 -50.11
CA THR A 5 -31.64 -28.28 -49.70
C THR A 5 -31.47 -28.21 -48.19
N SER A 6 -31.52 -29.39 -47.58
CA SER A 6 -31.14 -29.71 -46.21
C SER A 6 -29.76 -30.35 -46.24
N LEU A 7 -28.91 -30.08 -45.26
CA LEU A 7 -27.82 -30.94 -44.78
C LEU A 7 -27.73 -30.70 -43.25
N LEU A 8 -28.14 -31.68 -42.42
CA LEU A 8 -27.35 -32.83 -41.93
C LEU A 8 -26.12 -32.38 -41.12
N PHE A 9 -25.76 -32.91 -39.96
CA PHE A 9 -26.30 -33.82 -38.95
C PHE A 9 -25.22 -33.85 -37.83
N SER A 10 -25.50 -34.54 -36.73
CA SER A 10 -24.57 -34.94 -35.66
C SER A 10 -24.43 -33.93 -34.51
N GLY A 11 -24.94 -34.16 -33.30
CA GLY A 11 -25.26 -35.43 -32.64
C GLY A 11 -24.26 -35.66 -31.52
N LEU A 12 -24.68 -35.41 -30.28
CA LEU A 12 -24.20 -36.12 -29.10
C LEU A 12 -25.36 -36.21 -28.09
N LEU A 13 -26.01 -37.38 -28.06
CA LEU A 13 -26.71 -37.93 -26.89
C LEU A 13 -25.62 -38.38 -25.89
N VAL A 14 -25.80 -38.44 -24.57
CA VAL A 14 -26.63 -39.31 -23.71
C VAL A 14 -26.38 -38.75 -22.29
N SER A 15 -27.31 -38.49 -21.36
CA SER A 15 -28.14 -39.37 -20.52
C SER A 15 -28.65 -38.43 -19.41
N GLY A 16 -29.92 -38.34 -18.99
CA GLY A 16 -30.77 -39.43 -18.55
C GLY A 16 -30.89 -39.40 -17.02
N MET A 17 -31.81 -38.60 -16.48
CA MET A 17 -32.79 -39.05 -15.48
C MET A 17 -33.93 -38.02 -15.30
N VAL A 18 -35.14 -38.54 -15.37
CA VAL A 18 -36.46 -37.89 -15.37
C VAL A 18 -37.12 -38.11 -14.02
N LEU A 19 -37.81 -37.09 -13.48
CA LEU A 19 -39.08 -37.16 -12.70
C LEU A 19 -39.36 -35.73 -12.20
N GLY A 20 -40.48 -35.05 -12.40
CA GLY A 20 -41.78 -35.36 -12.97
C GLY A 20 -42.80 -34.42 -12.29
N ALA A 21 -43.31 -33.40 -12.99
CA ALA A 21 -44.56 -32.70 -12.65
C ALA A 21 -45.03 -31.83 -13.83
N VAL A 22 -46.08 -32.30 -14.51
CA VAL A 22 -47.07 -31.52 -15.28
C VAL A 22 -48.36 -31.56 -14.44
N ALA A 23 -49.26 -30.59 -14.34
CA ALA A 23 -49.55 -29.38 -15.09
C ALA A 23 -50.33 -28.40 -14.20
N THR A 24 -50.29 -27.10 -14.51
CA THR A 24 -51.47 -26.27 -14.85
C THR A 24 -50.99 -24.85 -15.15
N THR A 25 -51.46 -24.29 -16.27
CA THR A 25 -51.43 -22.85 -16.59
C THR A 25 -52.85 -22.30 -16.40
N PRO A 26 -53.09 -20.98 -16.47
CA PRO A 26 -52.40 -19.87 -15.82
C PRO A 26 -53.42 -19.01 -15.02
N THR A 27 -52.96 -18.27 -14.02
CA THR A 27 -53.72 -17.12 -13.49
C THR A 27 -52.80 -15.91 -13.46
N THR A 28 -53.19 -14.91 -14.25
CA THR A 28 -52.70 -13.54 -14.21
C THR A 28 -52.77 -13.03 -12.78
N VAL A 29 -51.62 -12.79 -12.17
CA VAL A 29 -51.53 -11.95 -10.97
C VAL A 29 -51.05 -10.58 -11.42
N HIS A 30 -51.92 -9.60 -11.21
CA HIS A 30 -51.68 -8.20 -11.45
C HIS A 30 -50.39 -7.76 -10.76
N ALA A 31 -49.56 -7.02 -11.50
CA ALA A 31 -48.46 -6.26 -10.93
C ALA A 31 -49.05 -5.11 -10.10
N ASP A 32 -49.34 -5.39 -8.83
CA ASP A 32 -49.51 -4.36 -7.81
C ASP A 32 -48.78 -4.84 -6.55
N GLY A 33 -47.63 -4.25 -6.30
CA GLY A 33 -46.68 -4.73 -5.32
C GLY A 33 -45.26 -4.49 -5.79
N THR A 34 -44.85 -3.22 -5.74
CA THR A 34 -43.44 -2.86 -5.63
C THR A 34 -42.78 -3.80 -4.62
N ALA A 35 -41.72 -4.51 -5.03
CA ALA A 35 -40.85 -5.19 -4.09
C ALA A 35 -40.19 -4.13 -3.20
N THR A 36 -40.86 -3.74 -2.12
CA THR A 36 -40.23 -3.02 -1.04
C THR A 36 -39.38 -4.05 -0.31
N THR A 37 -38.07 -3.99 -0.47
CA THR A 37 -37.18 -4.45 0.60
C THR A 37 -37.58 -3.66 1.84
N GLN A 38 -38.34 -4.27 2.73
CA GLN A 38 -38.73 -3.64 3.99
C GLN A 38 -37.41 -3.32 4.70
N ALA A 39 -37.03 -2.04 4.71
CA ALA A 39 -35.93 -1.57 5.51
C ALA A 39 -36.23 -2.02 6.94
N ALA A 40 -35.34 -2.82 7.54
CA ALA A 40 -35.51 -3.23 8.92
C ALA A 40 -35.72 -1.97 9.75
N ALA A 41 -36.88 -1.85 10.40
CA ALA A 41 -37.28 -0.60 11.02
C ALA A 41 -36.22 -0.19 12.06
N ASN A 42 -35.67 1.01 11.90
CA ASN A 42 -34.85 1.62 12.94
C ASN A 42 -35.77 1.89 14.13
N VAL A 43 -35.41 1.34 15.29
CA VAL A 43 -36.09 1.52 16.55
C VAL A 43 -35.31 2.48 17.43
N THR A 44 -36.01 3.24 18.24
CA THR A 44 -35.45 4.05 19.32
C THR A 44 -35.76 3.37 20.64
N ASN A 45 -34.73 2.96 21.39
CA ASN A 45 -34.89 2.40 22.73
C ASN A 45 -34.32 3.32 23.79
N ASN A 46 -35.00 3.39 24.95
CA ASN A 46 -34.37 3.86 26.18
C ASN A 46 -33.60 2.69 26.80
N VAL A 47 -32.29 2.67 26.66
CA VAL A 47 -31.47 1.55 27.12
C VAL A 47 -31.07 1.77 28.57
N ARG A 48 -31.53 0.88 29.46
CA ARG A 48 -31.14 0.81 30.87
C ARG A 48 -29.91 -0.07 31.03
N PHE A 49 -28.78 0.55 31.31
CA PHE A 49 -27.52 -0.15 31.56
C PHE A 49 -27.44 -0.63 33.01
N VAL A 50 -27.09 -1.91 33.17
CA VAL A 50 -26.81 -2.53 34.47
C VAL A 50 -25.46 -3.22 34.47
N ASP A 51 -24.85 -3.34 35.64
CA ASP A 51 -23.64 -4.16 35.80
C ASP A 51 -23.97 -5.67 35.89
N GLN A 52 -22.95 -6.49 36.12
CA GLN A 52 -23.09 -7.95 36.24
C GLN A 52 -23.91 -8.39 37.45
N ASP A 53 -24.01 -7.55 38.48
CA ASP A 53 -24.80 -7.78 39.69
C ASP A 53 -26.22 -7.15 39.58
N ASN A 54 -26.58 -6.69 38.38
CA ASN A 54 -27.85 -6.03 38.05
C ASN A 54 -28.07 -4.66 38.73
N ASN A 55 -27.00 -4.03 39.23
CA ASN A 55 -27.06 -2.68 39.75
C ASN A 55 -27.19 -1.68 38.60
N TYR A 56 -27.92 -0.59 38.84
CA TYR A 56 -28.12 0.47 37.86
C TYR A 56 -26.81 1.22 37.59
N VAL A 57 -26.49 1.41 36.30
CA VAL A 57 -25.33 2.19 35.84
C VAL A 57 -25.77 3.52 35.22
N ALA A 58 -26.59 3.46 34.16
CA ALA A 58 -27.02 4.63 33.40
C ALA A 58 -28.25 4.33 32.54
N ASN A 59 -28.87 5.37 31.99
CA ASN A 59 -29.85 5.28 30.91
C ASN A 59 -29.36 6.09 29.70
N LYS A 60 -29.61 5.61 28.49
CA LYS A 60 -29.35 6.36 27.26
C LYS A 60 -30.34 6.00 26.17
N SER A 61 -30.85 6.99 25.45
CA SER A 61 -31.61 6.76 24.23
C SER A 61 -30.66 6.37 23.10
N LEU A 62 -30.87 5.19 22.50
CA LEU A 62 -30.09 4.67 21.39
C LEU A 62 -31.02 4.26 20.24
N GLN A 63 -30.53 4.43 19.01
CA GLN A 63 -31.21 3.99 17.80
C GLN A 63 -30.47 2.83 17.16
N GLY A 64 -31.20 1.88 16.60
CA GLY A 64 -30.64 0.73 15.91
C GLY A 64 -31.70 -0.12 15.23
N VAL A 65 -31.28 -1.25 14.65
CA VAL A 65 -32.21 -2.21 14.04
C VAL A 65 -32.70 -3.18 15.12
N LYS A 66 -34.02 -3.41 15.21
CA LYS A 66 -34.59 -4.39 16.15
C LYS A 66 -33.87 -5.75 16.03
N GLY A 67 -33.47 -6.30 17.18
CA GLY A 67 -32.72 -7.56 17.28
C GLY A 67 -31.22 -7.46 17.01
N ALA A 68 -30.71 -6.33 16.50
CA ALA A 68 -29.27 -6.11 16.37
C ALA A 68 -28.62 -5.88 17.74
N ALA A 69 -27.33 -6.22 17.83
CA ALA A 69 -26.56 -6.07 19.06
C ALA A 69 -26.38 -4.59 19.44
N ILE A 70 -26.51 -4.29 20.73
CA ILE A 70 -26.17 -2.99 21.31
C ILE A 70 -24.68 -3.03 21.67
N ASN A 71 -23.85 -2.34 20.87
CA ASN A 71 -22.38 -2.29 21.04
C ASN A 71 -21.90 -1.03 21.77
N TYR A 72 -22.80 -0.38 22.50
CA TYR A 72 -22.49 0.79 23.33
C TYR A 72 -22.36 0.39 24.80
N ALA A 73 -21.39 0.98 25.49
CA ALA A 73 -21.28 0.94 26.95
C ALA A 73 -21.10 2.37 27.50
N PRO A 74 -21.61 2.68 28.70
CA PRO A 74 -21.34 3.94 29.39
C PRO A 74 -19.86 4.10 29.77
N ASP A 75 -19.44 5.33 30.05
CA ASP A 75 -18.07 5.64 30.50
C ASP A 75 -17.71 4.83 31.75
N GLY A 76 -16.51 4.25 31.75
CA GLY A 76 -16.04 3.35 32.81
C GLY A 76 -16.56 1.90 32.71
N TYR A 77 -17.29 1.56 31.65
CA TYR A 77 -17.79 0.21 31.39
C TYR A 77 -17.48 -0.24 29.96
N ALA A 78 -17.56 -1.54 29.73
CA ALA A 78 -17.39 -2.17 28.43
C ALA A 78 -18.55 -3.13 28.13
N VAL A 79 -18.75 -3.41 26.85
CA VAL A 79 -19.70 -4.44 26.40
C VAL A 79 -19.12 -5.83 26.70
N PRO A 80 -19.89 -6.79 27.25
CA PRO A 80 -19.40 -8.14 27.50
C PRO A 80 -18.97 -8.85 26.22
N THR A 81 -17.93 -9.69 26.27
CA THR A 81 -17.50 -10.49 25.10
C THR A 81 -18.64 -11.36 24.56
N ASN A 82 -19.45 -11.94 25.44
CA ASN A 82 -20.67 -12.69 25.10
C ASN A 82 -21.90 -11.77 25.05
N ASN A 83 -21.82 -10.68 24.30
CA ASN A 83 -22.87 -9.65 24.24
C ASN A 83 -24.23 -10.24 23.84
N LYS A 84 -25.20 -10.17 24.76
CA LYS A 84 -26.61 -10.55 24.51
C LYS A 84 -27.53 -9.33 24.45
N ASN A 85 -26.98 -8.13 24.56
CA ASN A 85 -27.75 -6.90 24.54
C ASN A 85 -28.23 -6.65 23.12
N VAL A 86 -29.54 -6.56 22.92
CA VAL A 86 -30.14 -6.34 21.60
C VAL A 86 -31.20 -5.24 21.66
N PHE A 87 -31.39 -4.56 20.53
CA PHE A 87 -32.49 -3.61 20.37
C PHE A 87 -33.85 -4.33 20.41
N GLY A 88 -34.82 -3.72 21.08
CA GLY A 88 -36.16 -4.28 21.29
C GLY A 88 -37.19 -3.68 20.34
N ASP A 89 -38.44 -3.59 20.80
CA ASP A 89 -39.51 -2.89 20.08
C ASP A 89 -39.32 -1.36 20.15
N ASP A 90 -39.83 -0.63 19.17
CA ASP A 90 -39.69 0.82 19.11
C ASP A 90 -40.31 1.52 20.34
N ASN A 91 -39.63 2.55 20.83
CA ASN A 91 -39.96 3.35 22.02
C ASN A 91 -40.10 2.55 23.33
N THR A 92 -39.57 1.32 23.39
CA THR A 92 -39.53 0.52 24.62
C THR A 92 -38.23 0.71 25.39
N THR A 93 -38.26 0.37 26.68
CA THR A 93 -37.05 0.28 27.51
C THR A 93 -36.48 -1.13 27.42
N VAL A 94 -35.19 -1.24 27.11
CA VAL A 94 -34.45 -2.51 27.11
C VAL A 94 -33.34 -2.46 28.14
N THR A 95 -33.05 -3.59 28.78
CA THR A 95 -31.94 -3.70 29.73
C THR A 95 -30.71 -4.23 29.01
N ALA A 96 -29.57 -3.55 29.17
CA ALA A 96 -28.29 -3.97 28.63
C ALA A 96 -27.29 -4.20 29.78
N THR A 97 -26.70 -5.38 29.85
CA THR A 97 -25.66 -5.70 30.84
C THR A 97 -24.30 -5.24 30.32
N VAL A 98 -23.55 -4.52 31.14
CA VAL A 98 -22.19 -4.05 30.87
C VAL A 98 -21.25 -4.51 31.98
N THR A 99 -19.96 -4.56 31.69
CA THR A 99 -18.93 -4.95 32.66
C THR A 99 -18.06 -3.75 33.01
N LYS A 100 -17.60 -3.66 34.25
CA LYS A 100 -16.75 -2.57 34.69
C LYS A 100 -15.44 -2.60 33.90
N MET A 101 -15.01 -1.45 33.39
CA MET A 101 -13.75 -1.31 32.69
C MET A 101 -12.59 -1.37 33.69
N ILE A 102 -11.60 -2.20 33.37
CA ILE A 102 -10.38 -2.41 34.15
C ILE A 102 -9.16 -2.31 33.24
N SER A 103 -8.00 -2.14 33.85
CA SER A 103 -6.69 -2.15 33.21
C SER A 103 -5.87 -3.29 33.82
N VAL A 104 -5.26 -4.11 32.96
CA VAL A 104 -4.35 -5.19 33.39
C VAL A 104 -2.99 -5.02 32.75
N ASN A 105 -1.95 -5.41 33.47
CA ASN A 105 -0.59 -5.47 32.93
C ASN A 105 -0.35 -6.86 32.33
N VAL A 106 0.15 -6.88 31.10
CA VAL A 106 0.57 -8.08 30.38
C VAL A 106 2.08 -7.99 30.16
N ASN A 107 2.81 -8.96 30.70
CA ASN A 107 4.24 -9.10 30.56
C ASN A 107 4.55 -10.27 29.62
N TYR A 108 5.25 -9.99 28.54
CA TYR A 108 5.79 -11.03 27.67
C TYR A 108 7.12 -11.52 28.24
N VAL A 109 7.18 -12.82 28.54
CA VAL A 109 8.37 -13.46 29.13
C VAL A 109 8.97 -14.47 28.17
N ASP A 110 10.30 -14.48 28.04
CA ASP A 110 11.00 -15.42 27.17
C ASP A 110 11.02 -16.85 27.75
N GLN A 111 11.61 -17.79 27.00
CA GLN A 111 11.76 -19.19 27.41
C GLN A 111 12.53 -19.41 28.72
N ASN A 112 13.24 -18.39 29.24
CA ASN A 112 13.94 -18.42 30.52
C ASN A 112 13.18 -17.67 31.63
N GLY A 113 11.97 -17.20 31.35
CA GLY A 113 11.16 -16.40 32.28
C GLY A 113 11.62 -14.96 32.42
N LYS A 114 12.51 -14.47 31.54
CA LYS A 114 12.97 -13.07 31.58
C LYS A 114 11.99 -12.18 30.83
N LEU A 115 11.71 -11.00 31.40
CA LEU A 115 10.88 -9.98 30.76
C LEU A 115 11.47 -9.54 29.41
N VAL A 116 10.63 -9.62 28.37
CA VAL A 116 10.92 -9.14 27.01
C VAL A 116 10.29 -7.77 26.80
N ASN A 117 8.99 -7.64 27.09
CA ASN A 117 8.22 -6.41 26.96
C ASN A 117 6.98 -6.46 27.86
N SER A 118 6.35 -5.31 28.11
CA SER A 118 5.07 -5.22 28.82
C SER A 118 4.10 -4.31 28.07
N GLU A 119 2.81 -4.54 28.25
CA GLU A 119 1.74 -3.67 27.78
C GLU A 119 0.59 -3.57 28.79
N VAL A 120 -0.27 -2.57 28.61
CA VAL A 120 -1.48 -2.39 29.41
C VAL A 120 -2.69 -2.64 28.53
N ILE A 121 -3.51 -3.61 28.91
CA ILE A 121 -4.75 -3.92 28.21
C ILE A 121 -5.92 -3.37 29.02
N ASN A 122 -6.77 -2.60 28.35
CA ASN A 122 -8.01 -2.09 28.92
C ASN A 122 -9.20 -2.88 28.38
N GLY A 123 -10.15 -3.21 29.24
CA GLY A 123 -11.38 -3.85 28.83
C GLY A 123 -12.29 -4.18 30.00
N GLY A 124 -13.42 -4.78 29.68
CA GLY A 124 -14.40 -5.20 30.68
C GLY A 124 -13.90 -6.36 31.53
N VAL A 125 -14.14 -6.32 32.84
CA VAL A 125 -13.87 -7.48 33.71
C VAL A 125 -14.60 -8.72 33.20
N GLY A 126 -13.87 -9.84 33.12
CA GLY A 126 -14.37 -11.11 32.58
C GLY A 126 -14.40 -11.18 31.04
N ASN A 127 -14.09 -10.09 30.33
CA ASN A 127 -13.99 -10.15 28.87
C ASN A 127 -12.74 -10.91 28.45
N THR A 128 -12.85 -11.62 27.33
CA THR A 128 -11.74 -12.26 26.66
C THR A 128 -11.13 -11.31 25.64
N VAL A 129 -9.81 -11.14 25.68
CA VAL A 129 -9.03 -10.31 24.76
C VAL A 129 -8.01 -11.18 24.04
N LYS A 130 -7.94 -11.03 22.72
CA LYS A 130 -6.88 -11.63 21.91
C LYS A 130 -5.70 -10.66 21.84
N LEU A 131 -4.54 -11.10 22.32
CA LEU A 131 -3.27 -10.40 22.20
C LEU A 131 -2.78 -10.54 20.75
N THR A 132 -2.51 -9.41 20.10
CA THR A 132 -2.06 -9.38 18.70
C THR A 132 -0.73 -8.67 18.50
N ASP A 133 -0.34 -7.82 19.44
CA ASP A 133 0.88 -7.01 19.40
C ASP A 133 2.06 -7.75 20.05
N LEU A 134 2.45 -8.88 19.44
CA LEU A 134 3.59 -9.67 19.90
C LEU A 134 4.91 -8.87 19.78
N PRO A 135 5.82 -8.92 20.78
CA PRO A 135 7.10 -8.22 20.69
C PRO A 135 7.93 -8.63 19.46
N ALA A 136 8.64 -7.65 18.88
CA ALA A 136 9.49 -7.89 17.73
C ALA A 136 10.54 -8.99 18.03
N GLY A 137 10.72 -9.92 17.09
CA GLY A 137 11.63 -11.05 17.27
C GLY A 137 11.09 -12.17 18.15
N CYS A 138 9.82 -12.13 18.56
CA CYS A 138 9.17 -13.23 19.27
C CYS A 138 8.20 -14.03 18.38
N ASN A 139 7.95 -15.27 18.77
CA ASN A 139 6.83 -16.09 18.33
C ASN A 139 5.95 -16.45 19.55
N TRP A 140 4.67 -16.68 19.32
CA TRP A 140 3.81 -17.33 20.31
C TRP A 140 4.29 -18.76 20.59
N VAL A 141 4.25 -19.17 21.86
CA VAL A 141 4.55 -20.57 22.23
C VAL A 141 3.45 -21.51 21.71
N ASN A 142 2.19 -21.05 21.73
CA ASN A 142 1.02 -21.74 21.18
C ASN A 142 -0.16 -20.76 21.04
N ASP A 143 -1.27 -21.20 20.44
CA ASP A 143 -2.46 -20.38 20.22
C ASP A 143 -3.24 -20.05 21.50
N ALA A 144 -3.12 -20.85 22.56
CA ALA A 144 -3.85 -20.61 23.81
C ALA A 144 -3.30 -19.38 24.55
N GLU A 145 -2.00 -19.11 24.45
CA GLU A 145 -1.34 -17.94 25.07
C GLU A 145 -1.70 -16.62 24.40
N GLN A 146 -2.31 -16.65 23.21
CA GLN A 146 -2.76 -15.45 22.50
C GLN A 146 -4.02 -14.84 23.12
N THR A 147 -4.62 -15.47 24.12
CA THR A 147 -5.93 -15.08 24.64
C THR A 147 -5.90 -14.99 26.16
N ILE A 148 -6.34 -13.86 26.70
CA ILE A 148 -6.49 -13.66 28.15
C ILE A 148 -7.93 -13.31 28.50
N THR A 149 -8.38 -13.75 29.67
CA THR A 149 -9.63 -13.26 30.27
C THR A 149 -9.28 -12.24 31.34
N LEU A 150 -9.78 -11.01 31.20
CA LEU A 150 -9.41 -9.88 32.07
C LEU A 150 -9.96 -10.07 33.49
N VAL A 151 -9.08 -9.96 34.48
CA VAL A 151 -9.40 -10.04 35.91
C VAL A 151 -8.81 -8.83 36.61
N ASP A 152 -9.60 -8.15 37.44
CA ASP A 152 -9.19 -6.92 38.11
C ASP A 152 -7.97 -7.17 39.01
N GLY A 153 -6.97 -6.29 38.92
CA GLY A 153 -5.71 -6.38 39.67
C GLY A 153 -4.79 -7.55 39.28
N LYS A 154 -5.15 -8.38 38.28
CA LYS A 154 -4.31 -9.49 37.84
C LYS A 154 -3.23 -9.04 36.86
N GLU A 155 -2.01 -9.51 37.09
CA GLU A 155 -0.89 -9.40 36.16
C GLU A 155 -0.72 -10.71 35.39
N TYR A 156 -0.47 -10.62 34.09
CA TYR A 156 -0.35 -11.77 33.20
C TYR A 156 1.10 -11.89 32.73
N ASN A 157 1.71 -13.05 32.96
CA ASN A 157 3.02 -13.38 32.40
C ASN A 157 2.80 -14.35 31.24
N VAL A 158 2.82 -13.83 30.02
CA VAL A 158 2.52 -14.58 28.80
C VAL A 158 3.83 -15.08 28.18
N PRO A 159 4.02 -16.41 28.06
CA PRO A 159 5.26 -16.95 27.55
C PRO A 159 5.35 -16.79 26.02
N VAL A 160 6.51 -16.33 25.56
CA VAL A 160 6.85 -16.18 24.14
C VAL A 160 8.19 -16.85 23.85
N THR A 161 8.37 -17.34 22.63
CA THR A 161 9.68 -17.79 22.17
C THR A 161 10.43 -16.62 21.57
N LYS A 162 11.49 -16.15 22.24
CA LYS A 162 12.37 -15.11 21.71
C LYS A 162 13.34 -15.75 20.73
N LYS A 163 13.33 -15.28 19.47
CA LYS A 163 14.30 -15.68 18.45
C LYS A 163 15.69 -15.14 18.80
N VAL A 164 16.70 -15.89 18.41
CA VAL A 164 18.07 -15.38 18.39
C VAL A 164 18.14 -14.32 17.29
N PHE A 165 18.72 -13.16 17.61
CA PHE A 165 18.89 -12.10 16.62
C PHE A 165 20.33 -11.62 16.54
N ASN A 166 20.76 -11.20 15.34
CA ASN A 166 22.04 -10.54 15.13
C ASN A 166 21.83 -9.23 14.36
N THR A 167 22.67 -8.24 14.64
CA THR A 167 22.80 -7.04 13.81
C THR A 167 23.81 -7.30 12.69
N VAL A 168 23.45 -7.03 11.45
CA VAL A 168 24.36 -7.06 10.31
C VAL A 168 24.69 -5.63 9.91
N ILE A 169 25.97 -5.29 9.92
CA ILE A 169 26.48 -3.98 9.49
C ILE A 169 27.10 -4.14 8.10
N PHE A 170 26.63 -3.33 7.16
CA PHE A 170 27.15 -3.29 5.80
C PHE A 170 28.28 -2.27 5.70
N LYS A 171 29.45 -2.73 5.24
CA LYS A 171 30.64 -1.88 5.09
C LYS A 171 31.22 -1.94 3.69
N THR A 172 31.67 -0.82 3.16
CA THR A 172 32.49 -0.80 1.95
C THR A 172 33.91 -1.30 2.23
N SER A 173 34.70 -1.53 1.18
CA SER A 173 36.07 -2.06 1.29
C SER A 173 37.04 -1.16 2.08
N ASP A 174 36.71 0.12 2.22
CA ASP A 174 37.42 1.10 3.05
C ASP A 174 36.92 1.14 4.51
N ASN A 175 36.08 0.20 4.92
CA ASN A 175 35.42 0.10 6.23
C ASN A 175 34.35 1.17 6.54
N THR A 176 33.92 1.96 5.56
CA THR A 176 32.81 2.90 5.75
C THR A 176 31.50 2.14 5.91
N GLU A 177 30.76 2.41 6.98
CA GLU A 177 29.43 1.85 7.20
C GLU A 177 28.39 2.55 6.32
N VAL A 178 27.58 1.75 5.61
CA VAL A 178 26.57 2.25 4.66
C VAL A 178 25.15 1.79 4.97
N GLY A 179 24.98 0.95 6.01
CA GLY A 179 23.67 0.57 6.51
C GLY A 179 23.72 -0.57 7.51
N ARG A 180 22.56 -0.89 8.09
CA ARG A 180 22.36 -1.97 9.06
C ARG A 180 21.04 -2.69 8.81
N THR A 181 20.99 -3.96 9.18
CA THR A 181 19.74 -4.74 9.27
C THR A 181 19.83 -5.70 10.44
N GLU A 182 18.70 -6.24 10.86
CA GLU A 182 18.64 -7.36 11.80
C GLU A 182 18.26 -8.64 11.05
N ILE A 183 18.77 -9.76 11.55
CA ILE A 183 18.40 -11.11 11.12
C ILE A 183 18.00 -11.94 12.34
N PHE A 184 17.04 -12.84 12.16
CA PHE A 184 16.44 -13.62 13.23
C PHE A 184 16.33 -15.10 12.81
N SER A 185 16.57 -16.03 13.74
CA SER A 185 16.20 -17.45 13.60
C SER A 185 15.98 -18.08 14.97
N ASP A 186 15.54 -19.33 14.98
CA ASP A 186 15.18 -20.03 16.21
C ASP A 186 16.41 -20.44 17.04
N LYS A 187 17.55 -20.74 16.41
CA LYS A 187 18.78 -21.14 17.13
C LYS A 187 20.08 -20.62 16.50
N VAL A 188 21.12 -20.56 17.34
CA VAL A 188 22.50 -20.30 16.91
C VAL A 188 22.93 -21.40 15.93
N GLY A 189 23.58 -21.01 14.84
CA GLY A 189 24.04 -21.91 13.78
C GLY A 189 23.08 -22.04 12.59
N ASP A 190 21.86 -21.50 12.67
CA ASP A 190 20.93 -21.50 11.54
C ASP A 190 21.46 -20.64 10.38
N ALA A 191 21.24 -21.09 9.15
CA ALA A 191 21.54 -20.30 7.96
C ALA A 191 20.38 -19.33 7.67
N VAL A 192 20.69 -18.05 7.58
CA VAL A 192 19.73 -16.98 7.27
C VAL A 192 20.19 -16.25 6.00
N ASN A 193 19.29 -16.14 5.02
CA ASN A 193 19.56 -15.40 3.79
C ASN A 193 19.00 -13.98 3.90
N LEU A 194 19.84 -12.98 3.63
CA LEU A 194 19.44 -11.60 3.47
C LEU A 194 18.51 -11.46 2.25
N THR A 195 17.41 -10.75 2.45
CA THR A 195 16.53 -10.32 1.36
C THR A 195 17.10 -9.09 0.67
N SER A 196 16.66 -8.83 -0.57
CA SER A 196 17.07 -7.63 -1.32
C SER A 196 16.70 -6.32 -0.60
N SER A 197 15.62 -6.30 0.18
CA SER A 197 15.21 -5.15 0.99
C SER A 197 16.09 -4.91 2.23
N GLN A 198 16.82 -5.93 2.69
CA GLN A 198 17.71 -5.82 3.85
C GLN A 198 19.12 -5.31 3.46
N VAL A 199 19.47 -5.34 2.17
CA VAL A 199 20.72 -4.76 1.66
C VAL A 199 20.51 -3.27 1.35
N PRO A 200 21.42 -2.36 1.73
CA PRO A 200 21.28 -0.93 1.49
C PRO A 200 21.09 -0.62 -0.01
N THR A 201 20.14 0.27 -0.33
CA THR A 201 19.86 0.66 -1.71
C THR A 201 21.10 1.22 -2.40
N GLY A 202 21.37 0.76 -3.62
CA GLY A 202 22.57 1.16 -4.37
C GLY A 202 23.83 0.39 -3.99
N TYR A 203 23.72 -0.70 -3.23
CA TYR A 203 24.82 -1.58 -2.87
C TYR A 203 24.52 -3.05 -3.20
N THR A 204 25.56 -3.80 -3.56
CA THR A 204 25.54 -5.26 -3.69
C THR A 204 26.37 -5.89 -2.57
N ALA A 205 25.81 -6.88 -1.87
CA ALA A 205 26.50 -7.60 -0.81
C ALA A 205 27.43 -8.70 -1.35
N SER A 206 28.60 -8.87 -0.73
CA SER A 206 29.56 -9.93 -1.07
C SER A 206 29.02 -11.33 -0.77
N THR A 207 28.13 -11.43 0.22
CA THR A 207 27.35 -12.61 0.56
C THR A 207 25.98 -12.20 1.04
N THR A 208 24.97 -13.01 0.73
CA THR A 208 23.63 -12.90 1.31
C THR A 208 23.35 -14.02 2.31
N SER A 209 24.14 -15.08 2.34
CA SER A 209 23.97 -16.21 3.24
C SER A 209 24.84 -16.03 4.48
N LEU A 210 24.19 -15.92 5.63
CA LEU A 210 24.84 -15.74 6.93
C LEU A 210 24.49 -16.90 7.86
N THR A 211 25.40 -17.22 8.79
CA THR A 211 25.11 -18.13 9.88
C THR A 211 24.80 -17.31 11.12
N LEU A 212 23.69 -17.62 11.78
CA LEU A 212 23.29 -16.92 12.99
C LEU A 212 24.26 -17.24 14.14
N GLN A 213 24.76 -16.21 14.80
CA GLN A 213 25.70 -16.30 15.93
C GLN A 213 24.93 -16.12 17.25
N THR A 214 25.64 -16.01 18.39
CA THR A 214 25.02 -15.80 19.71
C THR A 214 24.05 -14.62 19.72
N ASP A 215 23.05 -14.66 20.60
CA ASP A 215 22.03 -13.60 20.67
C ASP A 215 22.65 -12.21 20.85
N ASN A 216 22.07 -11.21 20.17
CA ASN A 216 22.53 -9.82 20.13
C ASN A 216 23.97 -9.62 19.61
N ASN A 217 24.50 -10.56 18.82
CA ASN A 217 25.82 -10.40 18.22
C ASN A 217 25.79 -9.49 16.97
N THR A 218 26.95 -8.92 16.62
CA THR A 218 27.14 -8.11 15.42
C THR A 218 27.97 -8.84 14.37
N GLN A 219 27.48 -8.88 13.14
CA GLN A 219 28.18 -9.41 11.96
C GLN A 219 28.47 -8.29 10.97
N PHE A 220 29.50 -8.48 10.15
CA PHE A 220 29.89 -7.52 9.11
C PHE A 220 29.76 -8.17 7.73
N VAL A 221 29.12 -7.46 6.80
CA VAL A 221 29.04 -7.86 5.40
C VAL A 221 29.69 -6.77 4.56
N THR A 222 30.68 -7.16 3.75
CA THR A 222 31.27 -6.25 2.77
C THR A 222 30.28 -6.01 1.65
N VAL A 223 30.09 -4.75 1.27
CA VAL A 223 29.26 -4.34 0.14
C VAL A 223 30.09 -3.52 -0.83
N SER A 224 29.80 -3.68 -2.11
CA SER A 224 30.27 -2.78 -3.15
C SER A 224 29.12 -1.86 -3.55
N LYS A 225 29.41 -0.58 -3.78
CA LYS A 225 28.42 0.29 -4.42
C LYS A 225 28.07 -0.35 -5.75
N SER A 226 26.80 -0.65 -5.95
CA SER A 226 26.32 -1.16 -7.24
C SER A 226 26.84 -0.19 -8.28
N ALA A 227 27.59 -0.69 -9.27
CA ALA A 227 27.96 0.16 -10.39
C ALA A 227 26.66 0.79 -10.88
N ASP A 228 26.59 2.12 -10.92
CA ASP A 228 25.46 2.78 -11.54
C ASP A 228 25.36 2.16 -12.93
N ALA A 229 24.29 1.40 -13.20
CA ALA A 229 24.11 0.88 -14.54
C ALA A 229 23.98 2.11 -15.44
N ALA A 230 24.80 2.18 -16.48
CA ALA A 230 24.64 3.24 -17.47
C ALA A 230 23.21 3.14 -18.02
N THR A 231 22.46 4.23 -17.92
CA THR A 231 21.09 4.35 -18.43
C THR A 231 21.06 4.78 -19.91
N GLY A 232 22.22 5.09 -20.49
CA GLY A 232 22.38 5.43 -21.90
C GLY A 232 23.81 5.81 -22.24
N GLU A 233 24.01 6.27 -23.48
CA GLU A 233 25.26 6.86 -23.97
C GLU A 233 24.94 8.20 -24.67
N VAL A 234 25.84 9.17 -24.55
CA VAL A 234 25.77 10.45 -25.27
C VAL A 234 27.07 10.71 -26.00
N THR A 235 27.02 11.25 -27.21
CA THR A 235 28.17 11.81 -27.92
C THR A 235 28.19 13.32 -27.79
N VAL A 236 29.32 13.88 -27.38
CA VAL A 236 29.55 15.34 -27.38
C VAL A 236 29.47 15.86 -28.81
N ASN A 237 28.79 16.99 -29.00
CA ASN A 237 28.63 17.61 -30.31
C ASN A 237 29.99 18.13 -30.87
N ASP A 238 29.93 18.97 -31.91
CA ASP A 238 31.08 19.50 -32.66
C ASP A 238 32.05 20.37 -31.84
N LYS A 239 31.70 20.73 -30.61
CA LYS A 239 32.50 21.54 -29.68
C LYS A 239 32.67 20.84 -28.34
N ALA A 240 33.81 21.09 -27.68
CA ALA A 240 34.04 20.57 -26.34
C ALA A 240 32.93 21.03 -25.37
N ALA A 241 32.40 20.11 -24.57
CA ALA A 241 31.29 20.39 -23.67
C ALA A 241 31.78 20.73 -22.25
N GLN A 242 31.24 21.83 -21.71
CA GLN A 242 31.45 22.24 -20.33
C GLN A 242 30.75 21.27 -19.37
N LEU A 243 31.43 20.95 -18.27
CA LEU A 243 30.88 20.15 -17.19
C LEU A 243 30.46 21.00 -16.00
N TYR A 244 29.47 20.50 -15.29
CA TYR A 244 28.86 21.15 -14.14
C TYR A 244 28.76 20.19 -12.97
N THR A 245 28.80 20.74 -11.76
CA THR A 245 28.46 20.00 -10.55
C THR A 245 26.96 19.75 -10.47
N SER A 246 26.52 18.88 -9.56
CA SER A 246 25.11 18.64 -9.28
C SER A 246 24.31 19.87 -8.81
N LEU A 247 24.99 20.97 -8.45
CA LEU A 247 24.42 22.27 -8.08
C LEU A 247 24.43 23.30 -9.23
N GLY A 248 25.00 22.94 -10.39
CA GLY A 248 25.09 23.82 -11.57
C GLY A 248 26.28 24.77 -11.57
N ASN A 249 27.33 24.49 -10.78
CA ASN A 249 28.57 25.26 -10.84
C ASN A 249 29.48 24.67 -11.93
N ALA A 250 30.09 25.50 -12.77
CA ALA A 250 31.01 25.04 -13.80
C ALA A 250 32.28 24.44 -13.18
N ILE A 251 32.70 23.28 -13.69
CA ILE A 251 33.95 22.63 -13.30
C ILE A 251 35.09 23.22 -14.13
N THR A 252 36.07 23.83 -13.49
CA THR A 252 37.24 24.41 -14.17
C THR A 252 38.31 23.36 -14.45
N GLY A 253 39.03 23.49 -15.56
CA GLY A 253 40.14 22.58 -15.92
C GLY A 253 39.72 21.22 -16.50
N ARG A 254 38.42 20.96 -16.67
CA ARG A 254 37.91 19.71 -17.27
C ARG A 254 36.72 19.99 -18.19
N THR A 255 36.79 19.44 -19.41
CA THR A 255 35.70 19.45 -20.39
C THR A 255 35.62 18.08 -21.06
N LEU A 256 34.49 17.77 -21.69
CA LEU A 256 34.38 16.60 -22.57
C LEU A 256 34.82 17.00 -23.98
N LYS A 257 35.69 16.21 -24.61
CA LYS A 257 36.19 16.51 -25.96
C LYS A 257 35.06 16.42 -27.00
N ALA A 258 35.08 17.29 -28.01
CA ALA A 258 34.17 17.21 -29.15
C ALA A 258 34.16 15.80 -29.77
N ASN A 259 32.98 15.31 -30.14
CA ASN A 259 32.74 13.98 -30.73
C ASN A 259 33.16 12.78 -29.86
N SER A 260 33.37 12.96 -28.55
CA SER A 260 33.63 11.84 -27.63
C SER A 260 32.33 11.25 -27.08
N SER A 261 32.27 9.93 -26.92
CA SER A 261 31.10 9.23 -26.37
C SER A 261 31.27 8.92 -24.87
N TRP A 262 30.18 9.07 -24.13
CA TRP A 262 30.14 8.96 -22.67
C TRP A 262 28.90 8.20 -22.21
N LYS A 263 29.11 7.24 -21.31
CA LYS A 263 28.01 6.59 -20.60
C LYS A 263 27.31 7.59 -19.68
N THR A 264 25.99 7.55 -19.66
CA THR A 264 25.16 8.37 -18.77
C THR A 264 24.52 7.50 -17.71
N PHE A 265 24.34 8.04 -16.50
CA PHE A 265 23.80 7.28 -15.38
C PHE A 265 22.42 7.79 -14.94
N GLU A 266 22.21 9.11 -14.96
CA GLU A 266 20.95 9.76 -14.54
C GLU A 266 20.73 11.08 -15.30
N THR A 267 19.50 11.58 -15.29
CA THR A 267 19.14 12.91 -15.79
C THR A 267 18.71 13.83 -14.66
N LYS A 268 19.00 15.13 -14.78
CA LYS A 268 18.62 16.14 -13.79
C LYS A 268 18.34 17.48 -14.44
N VAL A 269 17.37 18.22 -13.90
CA VAL A 269 17.13 19.62 -14.28
C VAL A 269 17.88 20.54 -13.32
N ILE A 270 18.75 21.39 -13.86
CA ILE A 270 19.52 22.39 -13.10
C ILE A 270 19.22 23.75 -13.73
N LYS A 271 18.67 24.68 -12.95
CA LYS A 271 18.31 26.05 -13.42
C LYS A 271 17.48 26.05 -14.72
N GLY A 272 16.54 25.11 -14.86
CA GLY A 272 15.63 25.02 -16.01
C GLY A 272 16.19 24.32 -17.25
N LYS A 273 17.42 23.78 -17.19
CA LYS A 273 18.05 23.03 -18.28
C LYS A 273 18.28 21.58 -17.89
N THR A 274 18.15 20.66 -18.84
CA THR A 274 18.38 19.22 -18.63
C THR A 274 19.87 18.89 -18.72
N TYR A 275 20.35 18.03 -17.83
CA TYR A 275 21.73 17.55 -17.79
C TYR A 275 21.77 16.02 -17.66
N TYR A 276 22.80 15.41 -18.23
CA TYR A 276 23.14 14.00 -18.08
C TYR A 276 24.34 13.83 -17.15
N ARG A 277 24.25 12.91 -16.19
CA ARG A 277 25.39 12.55 -15.33
C ARG A 277 26.33 11.63 -16.09
N VAL A 278 27.57 12.05 -16.30
CA VAL A 278 28.62 11.29 -17.00
C VAL A 278 29.68 10.71 -16.06
N ALA A 279 29.76 11.23 -14.83
CA ALA A 279 30.56 10.67 -13.74
C ALA A 279 30.08 11.19 -12.37
N THR A 280 30.76 10.80 -11.29
CA THR A 280 30.45 11.26 -9.93
C THR A 280 30.50 12.80 -9.85
N ASN A 281 29.34 13.41 -9.59
CA ASN A 281 29.16 14.88 -9.51
C ASN A 281 29.57 15.64 -10.78
N GLU A 282 29.55 15.00 -11.95
CA GLU A 282 29.86 15.62 -13.24
C GLU A 282 28.70 15.48 -14.20
N TRP A 283 28.21 16.63 -14.66
CA TRP A 283 26.99 16.75 -15.45
C TRP A 283 27.27 17.53 -16.73
N VAL A 284 26.78 17.04 -17.86
CA VAL A 284 26.86 17.72 -19.15
C VAL A 284 25.47 18.19 -19.57
N GLU A 285 25.34 19.40 -20.09
CA GLU A 285 24.05 19.95 -20.55
C GLU A 285 23.54 19.17 -21.76
N ALA A 286 22.26 18.83 -21.78
CA ALA A 286 21.65 18.05 -22.85
C ALA A 286 21.76 18.71 -24.24
N SER A 287 21.90 20.04 -24.30
CA SER A 287 22.10 20.79 -25.55
C SER A 287 23.50 20.65 -26.14
N ALA A 288 24.49 20.20 -25.35
CA ALA A 288 25.89 20.06 -25.77
C ALA A 288 26.24 18.64 -26.26
N VAL A 289 25.30 17.71 -26.19
CA VAL A 289 25.48 16.31 -26.53
C VAL A 289 24.30 15.79 -27.34
N THR A 290 24.55 14.77 -28.15
CA THR A 290 23.53 13.97 -28.84
C THR A 290 23.41 12.65 -28.11
N VAL A 291 22.20 12.19 -27.81
CA VAL A 291 22.00 10.85 -27.23
C VAL A 291 22.30 9.81 -28.30
N ASN A 292 23.22 8.91 -28.00
CA ASN A 292 23.47 7.75 -28.84
C ASN A 292 22.39 6.73 -28.48
N ASP A 293 21.48 6.49 -29.42
CA ASP A 293 20.42 5.52 -29.23
C ASP A 293 20.97 4.11 -29.15
N ASP A 294 21.34 3.72 -27.93
CA ASP A 294 21.40 2.33 -27.49
C ASP A 294 20.49 2.11 -26.26
N THR A 295 19.45 2.95 -26.12
CA THR A 295 18.38 2.71 -25.16
C THR A 295 17.34 1.80 -25.79
N THR A 296 17.03 0.73 -25.07
CA THR A 296 16.31 -0.44 -25.55
C THR A 296 15.00 -0.08 -26.27
N ASN A 297 14.94 -0.35 -27.58
CA ASN A 297 13.68 -0.58 -28.32
C ASN A 297 12.94 -1.85 -27.82
N ALA A 298 13.29 -2.36 -26.63
CA ALA A 298 12.66 -3.52 -26.05
C ALA A 298 11.25 -3.13 -25.63
N VAL A 299 10.30 -3.60 -26.41
CA VAL A 299 8.90 -3.60 -26.02
C VAL A 299 8.76 -4.52 -24.82
N THR A 300 8.42 -3.95 -23.67
CA THR A 300 8.03 -4.75 -22.50
C THR A 300 6.51 -4.94 -22.53
N PRO A 301 5.99 -6.13 -22.17
CA PRO A 301 4.55 -6.35 -22.09
C PRO A 301 3.90 -5.33 -21.16
N PHE A 302 2.81 -4.71 -21.62
CA PHE A 302 2.02 -3.76 -20.84
C PHE A 302 0.58 -3.75 -21.35
N THR A 303 -0.30 -4.43 -20.62
CA THR A 303 -1.71 -4.57 -20.96
C THR A 303 -2.55 -3.74 -20.00
N SER A 304 -3.09 -2.61 -20.49
CA SER A 304 -4.02 -1.75 -19.77
C SER A 304 -4.96 -1.04 -20.75
N ASN A 305 -5.91 -0.26 -20.25
CA ASN A 305 -6.69 0.68 -21.04
C ASN A 305 -6.10 2.08 -20.88
N VAL A 306 -5.79 2.78 -21.98
CA VAL A 306 -5.40 4.19 -21.97
C VAL A 306 -6.49 5.06 -22.57
N THR A 307 -6.72 6.26 -22.02
CA THR A 307 -7.73 7.21 -22.52
C THR A 307 -7.06 8.50 -22.96
N THR A 308 -7.32 8.95 -24.19
CA THR A 308 -6.79 10.22 -24.71
C THR A 308 -7.44 11.43 -24.05
N GLY A 309 -6.71 12.54 -23.98
CA GLY A 309 -7.24 13.81 -23.48
C GLY A 309 -8.24 14.48 -24.42
N GLY A 310 -8.59 15.74 -24.13
CA GLY A 310 -9.56 16.54 -24.90
C GLY A 310 -9.10 16.97 -26.31
N VAL A 311 -7.92 16.53 -26.76
CA VAL A 311 -7.35 16.81 -28.08
C VAL A 311 -6.90 15.51 -28.76
N VAL A 312 -6.71 15.55 -30.07
CA VAL A 312 -6.20 14.41 -30.85
C VAL A 312 -4.78 14.03 -30.38
N SER A 313 -4.52 12.74 -30.15
CA SER A 313 -3.19 12.25 -29.80
C SER A 313 -2.48 11.68 -31.03
N THR A 314 -1.30 12.21 -31.33
CA THR A 314 -0.41 11.73 -32.41
C THR A 314 0.10 10.33 -32.10
N LEU A 315 0.17 9.49 -33.14
CA LEU A 315 0.79 8.17 -33.07
C LEU A 315 2.18 8.17 -33.70
N TYR A 316 3.04 7.32 -33.17
CA TYR A 316 4.43 7.15 -33.59
C TYR A 316 4.69 5.69 -33.95
N ASP A 317 5.65 5.45 -34.83
CA ASP A 317 6.20 4.12 -35.04
C ASP A 317 7.24 3.75 -33.96
N LYS A 318 7.75 2.51 -34.00
CA LYS A 318 8.77 2.02 -33.06
C LYS A 318 10.10 2.78 -33.11
N THR A 319 10.30 3.64 -34.11
CA THR A 319 11.50 4.49 -34.27
C THR A 319 11.25 5.92 -33.84
N GLY A 320 10.04 6.25 -33.38
CA GLY A 320 9.65 7.59 -32.94
C GLY A 320 9.21 8.50 -34.08
N LYS A 321 9.03 7.98 -35.30
CA LYS A 321 8.52 8.78 -36.42
C LYS A 321 7.00 8.88 -36.31
N ALA A 322 6.47 10.10 -36.39
CA ALA A 322 5.04 10.35 -36.38
C ALA A 322 4.34 9.73 -37.60
N LEU A 323 3.22 9.05 -37.37
CA LEU A 323 2.39 8.46 -38.42
C LEU A 323 1.55 9.55 -39.08
N SER A 324 1.61 9.64 -40.42
CA SER A 324 0.79 10.56 -41.20
C SER A 324 -0.55 9.90 -41.56
N GLY A 325 -1.66 10.58 -41.30
CA GLY A 325 -3.01 10.09 -41.64
C GLY A 325 -3.65 9.15 -40.61
N ARG A 326 -3.02 8.93 -39.45
CA ARG A 326 -3.57 8.12 -38.35
C ARG A 326 -3.27 8.77 -37.00
N ALA A 327 -4.29 8.90 -36.16
CA ALA A 327 -4.20 9.46 -34.81
C ALA A 327 -5.35 8.93 -33.95
N LEU A 328 -5.25 9.11 -32.63
CA LEU A 328 -6.33 8.74 -31.71
C LEU A 328 -7.24 9.96 -31.48
N GLY A 329 -8.55 9.77 -31.61
CA GLY A 329 -9.53 10.81 -31.37
C GLY A 329 -9.55 11.26 -29.90
N PRO A 330 -10.03 12.48 -29.60
CA PRO A 330 -10.13 12.99 -28.23
C PRO A 330 -11.09 12.15 -27.38
N ASN A 331 -10.78 11.98 -26.09
CA ASN A 331 -11.57 11.24 -25.10
C ASN A 331 -11.92 9.79 -25.52
N THR A 332 -11.04 9.11 -26.25
CA THR A 332 -11.23 7.70 -26.67
C THR A 332 -10.34 6.76 -25.88
N SER A 333 -10.86 5.56 -25.56
CA SER A 333 -10.12 4.56 -24.79
C SER A 333 -9.58 3.44 -25.68
N TRP A 334 -8.34 3.02 -25.43
CA TRP A 334 -7.57 2.07 -26.23
C TRP A 334 -6.91 1.02 -25.35
N LYS A 335 -6.93 -0.24 -25.79
CA LYS A 335 -6.18 -1.31 -25.13
C LYS A 335 -4.71 -1.22 -25.52
N THR A 336 -3.82 -1.46 -24.57
CA THR A 336 -2.38 -1.53 -24.82
C THR A 336 -1.88 -2.97 -24.83
N ALA A 337 -0.82 -3.24 -25.58
CA ALA A 337 -0.15 -4.55 -25.59
C ALA A 337 1.29 -4.51 -25.05
N GLY A 338 1.93 -3.34 -25.11
CA GLY A 338 3.32 -3.15 -24.75
C GLY A 338 3.63 -1.70 -24.37
N LYS A 339 4.77 -1.49 -23.73
CA LYS A 339 5.34 -0.16 -23.47
C LYS A 339 6.79 -0.10 -23.93
N MET A 340 7.19 1.08 -24.39
CA MET A 340 8.51 1.38 -24.94
C MET A 340 9.02 2.67 -24.30
N VAL A 341 10.32 2.74 -24.02
CA VAL A 341 10.98 3.99 -23.66
C VAL A 341 11.88 4.38 -24.82
N LEU A 342 11.59 5.52 -25.44
CA LEU A 342 12.34 6.03 -26.58
C LEU A 342 12.67 7.50 -26.32
N ASN A 343 13.95 7.88 -26.43
CA ASN A 343 14.41 9.24 -26.13
C ASN A 343 13.98 9.75 -24.74
N GLY A 344 13.98 8.87 -23.73
CA GLY A 344 13.55 9.19 -22.36
C GLY A 344 12.06 9.45 -22.19
N LYS A 345 11.24 9.24 -23.22
CA LYS A 345 9.77 9.31 -23.19
C LYS A 345 9.18 7.91 -23.17
N THR A 346 8.14 7.72 -22.36
CA THR A 346 7.36 6.48 -22.36
C THR A 346 6.28 6.53 -23.43
N TYR A 347 6.12 5.43 -24.15
CA TYR A 347 5.06 5.23 -25.13
C TYR A 347 4.31 3.94 -24.85
N TYR A 348 3.01 3.93 -25.14
CA TYR A 348 2.16 2.74 -25.04
C TYR A 348 1.75 2.23 -26.41
N GLN A 349 1.87 0.92 -26.62
CA GLN A 349 1.51 0.27 -27.88
C GLN A 349 0.00 0.09 -27.96
N VAL A 350 -0.66 0.78 -28.90
CA VAL A 350 -2.11 0.68 -29.13
C VAL A 350 -2.47 -0.18 -30.34
N ALA A 351 -1.50 -0.42 -31.22
CA ALA A 351 -1.61 -1.36 -32.34
C ALA A 351 -0.21 -1.83 -32.83
N THR A 352 -0.18 -2.67 -33.86
CA THR A 352 1.07 -3.13 -34.48
C THR A 352 1.87 -1.94 -35.01
N ASN A 353 3.06 -1.70 -34.44
CA ASN A 353 3.92 -0.58 -34.78
C ASN A 353 3.28 0.82 -34.59
N GLU A 354 2.35 0.95 -33.65
CA GLU A 354 1.73 2.23 -33.34
C GLU A 354 1.73 2.51 -31.85
N TRP A 355 2.27 3.67 -31.52
CA TRP A 355 2.66 4.04 -30.17
C TRP A 355 2.12 5.43 -29.84
N VAL A 356 1.48 5.58 -28.69
CA VAL A 356 1.02 6.87 -28.19
C VAL A 356 1.94 7.35 -27.07
N ASP A 357 2.32 8.62 -27.06
CA ASP A 357 3.12 9.23 -25.98
C ASP A 357 2.31 9.16 -24.67
N ALA A 358 2.89 8.54 -23.65
CA ALA A 358 2.25 8.34 -22.35
C ALA A 358 1.80 9.67 -21.70
N SER A 359 2.47 10.79 -22.00
CA SER A 359 2.08 12.11 -21.49
C SER A 359 0.77 12.66 -22.07
N THR A 360 0.24 12.02 -23.14
CA THR A 360 -0.99 12.46 -23.82
C THR A 360 -2.22 11.60 -23.50
N VAL A 361 -2.06 10.59 -22.64
CA VAL A 361 -3.11 9.62 -22.29
C VAL A 361 -3.11 9.32 -20.78
N THR A 362 -4.24 8.86 -20.26
CA THR A 362 -4.39 8.40 -18.87
C THR A 362 -4.58 6.88 -18.84
N VAL A 363 -3.89 6.17 -17.95
CA VAL A 363 -4.01 4.70 -17.81
C VAL A 363 -5.11 4.35 -16.80
N ALA A 364 -6.03 3.47 -17.17
CA ALA A 364 -7.10 2.98 -16.30
C ALA A 364 -6.52 2.12 -15.17
N GLY A 365 -6.83 2.47 -13.92
CA GLY A 365 -6.34 1.75 -12.74
C GLY A 365 -4.94 2.15 -12.28
N GLU A 366 -4.21 2.99 -13.02
CA GLU A 366 -3.11 3.76 -12.42
C GLU A 366 -3.72 4.93 -11.65
N THR A 367 -3.85 4.79 -10.33
CA THR A 367 -3.48 5.93 -9.49
C THR A 367 -2.00 6.12 -9.75
N THR A 368 -1.59 7.30 -10.21
CA THR A 368 -0.17 7.62 -10.36
C THR A 368 0.49 7.42 -9.00
N ALA A 369 1.11 6.27 -8.78
CA ALA A 369 2.16 6.07 -7.80
C ALA A 369 3.40 6.80 -8.33
N ASN A 370 3.28 8.11 -8.53
CA ASN A 370 4.43 8.97 -8.53
C ASN A 370 4.92 8.94 -7.08
N SER A 371 6.06 8.30 -6.85
CA SER A 371 6.79 8.36 -5.60
C SER A 371 7.26 9.80 -5.33
N ASN A 372 6.32 10.69 -5.02
CA ASN A 372 6.52 12.07 -4.59
C ASN A 372 6.48 12.19 -3.06
N ILE A 373 6.80 11.10 -2.36
CA ILE A 373 6.94 11.12 -0.91
C ILE A 373 8.19 11.94 -0.60
N THR A 374 7.99 13.13 -0.04
CA THR A 374 9.06 14.02 0.40
C THR A 374 8.99 14.21 1.91
N PRO A 375 10.13 14.28 2.61
CA PRO A 375 10.13 14.61 4.03
C PRO A 375 9.41 15.93 4.29
N SER A 376 8.51 15.92 5.27
CA SER A 376 7.73 17.09 5.69
C SER A 376 7.43 16.95 7.17
N LYS A 377 8.45 17.24 7.99
CA LYS A 377 8.32 17.18 9.45
C LYS A 377 7.59 18.41 9.96
N GLY A 378 6.52 18.22 10.71
CA GLY A 378 5.73 19.31 11.26
C GLY A 378 4.54 18.83 12.08
N VAL A 379 3.67 19.74 12.50
CA VAL A 379 2.41 19.42 13.18
C VAL A 379 1.25 19.97 12.35
N VAL A 380 0.29 19.12 12.02
CA VAL A 380 -0.96 19.50 11.34
C VAL A 380 -2.12 19.45 12.30
N THR A 381 -3.14 20.29 12.11
CA THR A 381 -4.35 20.28 12.93
C THR A 381 -5.54 19.92 12.07
N ILE A 382 -6.35 18.95 12.52
CA ILE A 382 -7.57 18.55 11.83
C ILE A 382 -8.60 19.67 11.93
N GLY A 383 -9.33 19.90 10.83
CA GLY A 383 -10.41 20.87 10.76
C GLY A 383 -11.62 20.52 11.64
N SER A 384 -12.78 21.05 11.28
CA SER A 384 -14.01 20.96 12.08
C SER A 384 -14.73 19.61 11.98
N SER A 385 -14.28 18.71 11.11
CA SER A 385 -14.88 17.39 10.87
C SER A 385 -13.86 16.27 11.04
N VAL A 386 -14.36 15.06 11.31
CA VAL A 386 -13.53 13.84 11.36
C VAL A 386 -12.80 13.67 10.03
N ALA A 387 -11.50 13.38 10.08
CA ALA A 387 -10.68 13.18 8.90
C ALA A 387 -10.43 11.68 8.65
N ILE A 388 -10.83 11.23 7.46
CA ILE A 388 -10.54 9.87 6.97
C ILE A 388 -9.05 9.75 6.64
N LEU A 389 -8.49 8.60 6.98
CA LEU A 389 -7.11 8.23 6.68
C LEU A 389 -7.03 7.35 5.43
N TYR A 390 -5.88 7.41 4.76
CA TYR A 390 -5.60 6.67 3.55
C TYR A 390 -4.27 5.94 3.67
N THR A 391 -4.14 4.80 3.01
CA THR A 391 -2.87 4.13 2.79
C THR A 391 -2.00 4.93 1.81
N LYS A 392 -0.71 4.58 1.72
CA LYS A 392 0.20 5.19 0.74
C LYS A 392 -0.27 5.03 -0.71
N ASP A 393 -1.12 4.05 -0.97
CA ASP A 393 -1.67 3.72 -2.29
C ASP A 393 -3.04 4.38 -2.54
N GLY A 394 -3.54 5.18 -1.58
CA GLY A 394 -4.80 5.91 -1.68
C GLY A 394 -6.05 5.14 -1.25
N VAL A 395 -5.90 3.97 -0.61
CA VAL A 395 -7.02 3.17 -0.10
C VAL A 395 -7.48 3.76 1.24
N ALA A 396 -8.78 3.97 1.43
CA ALA A 396 -9.31 4.48 2.69
C ALA A 396 -9.17 3.44 3.82
N ILE A 397 -8.78 3.89 5.01
CA ILE A 397 -8.72 3.12 6.25
C ILE A 397 -10.05 3.30 6.98
N THR A 398 -10.75 2.20 7.27
CA THR A 398 -12.15 2.23 7.76
C THR A 398 -12.29 1.98 9.26
N ASP A 399 -11.26 1.46 9.90
CA ASP A 399 -11.18 1.13 11.33
C ASP A 399 -10.51 2.23 12.16
N ARG A 400 -10.00 3.29 11.51
CA ARG A 400 -9.36 4.43 12.18
C ARG A 400 -9.60 5.76 11.44
N ALA A 401 -9.84 6.82 12.19
CA ALA A 401 -9.97 8.20 11.69
C ALA A 401 -9.42 9.20 12.72
N LEU A 402 -9.17 10.44 12.30
CA LEU A 402 -8.68 11.50 13.18
C LEU A 402 -9.83 12.43 13.61
N GLY A 403 -9.92 12.68 14.92
CA GLY A 403 -10.96 13.54 15.48
C GLY A 403 -10.79 15.04 15.12
N PRO A 404 -11.89 15.83 15.07
CA PRO A 404 -11.82 17.27 14.82
C PRO A 404 -10.89 18.00 15.79
N ALA A 405 -10.24 19.06 15.33
CA ALA A 405 -9.35 19.92 16.12
C ALA A 405 -8.15 19.22 16.81
N THR A 406 -7.88 17.95 16.51
CA THR A 406 -6.71 17.22 17.05
C THR A 406 -5.43 17.58 16.28
N ARG A 407 -4.28 17.51 16.96
CA ARG A 407 -2.96 17.84 16.41
C ARG A 407 -2.14 16.59 16.18
N TRP A 408 -1.50 16.47 15.00
CA TRP A 408 -0.75 15.29 14.61
C TRP A 408 0.64 15.66 14.08
N GLN A 409 1.65 14.94 14.54
CA GLN A 409 2.98 15.04 13.95
C GLN A 409 2.97 14.41 12.56
N THR A 410 3.75 15.00 11.66
CA THR A 410 3.90 14.53 10.30
C THR A 410 5.36 14.18 10.02
N ALA A 411 5.58 13.11 9.28
CA ALA A 411 6.93 12.68 8.88
C ALA A 411 7.23 13.05 7.42
N ASN A 412 6.25 12.84 6.55
CA ASN A 412 6.36 12.98 5.10
C ASN A 412 5.09 13.60 4.52
N LYS A 413 5.19 14.12 3.30
CA LYS A 413 4.04 14.51 2.47
C LYS A 413 4.12 13.83 1.12
N MET A 414 2.98 13.59 0.49
CA MET A 414 2.90 13.07 -0.88
C MET A 414 1.85 13.83 -1.69
N THR A 415 2.01 13.82 -3.00
CA THR A 415 0.94 14.22 -3.93
C THR A 415 0.45 12.99 -4.67
N LEU A 416 -0.80 12.63 -4.44
CA LEU A 416 -1.47 11.48 -5.06
C LEU A 416 -2.73 11.98 -5.77
N ASN A 417 -2.83 11.73 -7.08
CA ASN A 417 -3.93 12.21 -7.94
C ASN A 417 -4.17 13.74 -7.85
N GLY A 418 -3.10 14.54 -7.76
CA GLY A 418 -3.19 16.00 -7.64
C GLY A 418 -3.54 16.51 -6.24
N GLU A 419 -3.89 15.63 -5.31
CA GLU A 419 -4.20 15.96 -3.92
C GLU A 419 -2.97 15.80 -3.03
N THR A 420 -2.78 16.69 -2.07
CA THR A 420 -1.68 16.62 -1.11
C THR A 420 -2.11 15.85 0.14
N TYR A 421 -1.25 14.96 0.61
CA TYR A 421 -1.45 14.16 1.82
C TYR A 421 -0.26 14.30 2.76
N TYR A 422 -0.52 14.18 4.06
CA TYR A 422 0.48 14.19 5.12
C TYR A 422 0.47 12.88 5.89
N GLN A 423 1.65 12.28 6.07
CA GLN A 423 1.80 11.05 6.82
C GLN A 423 1.76 11.33 8.32
N VAL A 424 0.79 10.74 9.03
CA VAL A 424 0.63 10.88 10.48
C VAL A 424 1.03 9.63 11.26
N ALA A 425 1.12 8.47 10.58
CA ALA A 425 1.70 7.23 11.11
C ALA A 425 2.17 6.31 9.97
N THR A 426 2.67 5.12 10.31
CA THR A 426 3.11 4.12 9.32
C THR A 426 1.97 3.76 8.37
N ASN A 427 2.15 4.07 7.08
CA ASN A 427 1.15 3.85 6.04
C ASN A 427 -0.21 4.54 6.28
N GLU A 428 -0.25 5.64 7.04
CA GLU A 428 -1.46 6.39 7.32
C GLU A 428 -1.31 7.86 6.95
N TRP A 429 -2.18 8.31 6.05
CA TRP A 429 -2.08 9.60 5.38
C TRP A 429 -3.39 10.36 5.48
N VAL A 430 -3.32 11.63 5.86
CA VAL A 430 -4.47 12.54 5.91
C VAL A 430 -4.41 13.53 4.76
N LYS A 431 -5.55 13.80 4.11
CA LYS A 431 -5.64 14.83 3.05
C LYS A 431 -5.40 16.22 3.61
N ALA A 432 -4.68 17.05 2.86
CA ALA A 432 -4.44 18.45 3.19
C ALA A 432 -5.75 19.25 3.31
N SER A 433 -6.78 18.91 2.53
CA SER A 433 -8.11 19.51 2.59
C SER A 433 -8.84 19.31 3.93
N ASN A 434 -8.41 18.34 4.74
CA ASN A 434 -8.99 18.06 6.05
C ASN A 434 -8.26 18.79 7.19
N LEU A 435 -7.24 19.58 6.86
CA LEU A 435 -6.44 20.36 7.79
C LEU A 435 -6.93 21.81 7.84
N LYS A 436 -6.63 22.52 8.93
CA LYS A 436 -6.93 23.95 9.08
C LYS A 436 -5.68 24.82 9.11
#